data_AF-A0A229RLQ1-F1
#
_entry.id   AF-A0A229RLQ1-F1
#
_cell.length_a   1.000
_cell.length_b   1.000
_cell.length_c   1.000
_cell.angle_alpha   90.00
_cell.angle_beta   90.00
_cell.angle_gamma   90.00
#
_symmetry.space_group_name_H-M   'P 1'
#
loop_
_entity.id
_entity.type
_entity.pdbx_description
1 polymer ?
#
loop_
_entity_poly.entity_id
_entity_poly.type
_entity_poly.pdbx_seq_one_letter_code
_entity_poly.pdbx_strand_id
1 'polypeptide(L)'
;MAARFDHPTRGVVSCPAAPLIAELAREMGFQVCIDYLRPVTAGDSVAHTMSYLDHDGRPVGLGVAIGITDESGGVLVHELIERWSSVVRTRRVLVAASDSTIGGGEAVAAVAARALEYVQRGDTVLVIGPAWSAEAVASCAGQAAVRVIAPDQTFPVEGIDPDRVSYVVAPEAPVEDAAEVVKVLRHRFPRLRGPHPRGFGYAASDRREALWSVAAAADVLLVCGPEGERAGEELIGWARGRSCPSHRVGKLADLRLEWLAGAATVGLAVAGPAGTSVAEEVMTVVSGLGPLAVMRRRVVTEPYRQVRTTRNGSGTVVFHDTALHAALARDTSAALCVTESAGG
;
A
#
# COMPACT_ATOMS: atom_id res chain seq x y z
N MET A 1 -28.25 -0.20 17.11
CA MET A 1 -27.05 -1.05 16.97
C MET A 1 -26.19 -0.93 18.22
N ALA A 2 -25.57 -2.00 18.68
CA ALA A 2 -24.73 -1.98 19.88
C ALA A 2 -23.28 -1.67 19.50
N ALA A 3 -22.63 -0.66 20.11
CA ALA A 3 -21.17 -0.56 20.15
C ALA A 3 -20.57 -1.58 21.13
N ARG A 4 -21.34 -1.91 22.18
CA ARG A 4 -21.08 -2.95 23.16
C ARG A 4 -22.40 -3.39 23.81
N PHE A 5 -22.43 -4.58 24.41
CA PHE A 5 -23.58 -5.03 25.20
C PHE A 5 -23.19 -5.93 26.37
N ASP A 6 -24.05 -6.02 27.38
CA ASP A 6 -23.82 -6.95 28.51
C ASP A 6 -24.33 -8.35 28.17
N HIS A 7 -23.41 -9.31 28.13
CA HIS A 7 -23.73 -10.73 27.96
C HIS A 7 -23.82 -11.42 29.32
N PRO A 8 -24.85 -12.24 29.56
CA PRO A 8 -25.14 -12.81 30.88
C PRO A 8 -23.99 -13.66 31.46
N THR A 9 -23.20 -14.30 30.59
CA THR A 9 -22.09 -15.18 31.01
C THR A 9 -20.70 -14.69 30.60
N ARG A 10 -20.60 -13.69 29.70
CA ARG A 10 -19.33 -13.24 29.10
C ARG A 10 -18.96 -11.82 29.51
N GLY A 11 -19.81 -11.14 30.28
CA GLY A 11 -19.62 -9.74 30.64
C GLY A 11 -19.81 -8.83 29.44
N VAL A 12 -19.06 -7.73 29.38
CA VAL A 12 -19.19 -6.73 28.32
C VAL A 12 -18.62 -7.25 27.02
N VAL A 13 -19.46 -7.35 25.98
CA VAL A 13 -19.09 -7.76 24.62
C VAL A 13 -18.86 -6.51 23.77
N SER A 14 -17.75 -6.45 23.06
CA SER A 14 -17.47 -5.38 22.09
C SER A 14 -18.03 -5.72 20.71
N CYS A 15 -18.56 -4.73 20.01
CA CYS A 15 -19.12 -4.90 18.67
C CYS A 15 -18.39 -4.04 17.63
N PRO A 16 -17.12 -4.34 17.31
CA PRO A 16 -16.32 -3.47 16.44
C PRO A 16 -16.80 -3.47 14.98
N ALA A 17 -17.58 -4.48 14.54
CA ALA A 17 -18.25 -4.47 13.24
C ALA A 17 -19.53 -3.61 13.19
N ALA A 18 -20.02 -3.12 14.34
CA ALA A 18 -21.26 -2.36 14.43
C ALA A 18 -21.36 -1.16 13.47
N PRO A 19 -20.30 -0.36 13.25
CA PRO A 19 -20.36 0.75 12.31
C PRO A 19 -20.67 0.32 10.88
N LEU A 20 -20.04 -0.76 10.38
CA LEU A 20 -20.31 -1.27 9.04
C LEU A 20 -21.72 -1.85 8.90
N ILE A 21 -22.17 -2.64 9.88
CA ILE A 21 -23.53 -3.20 9.85
C ILE A 21 -24.59 -2.09 10.00
N ALA A 22 -24.28 -1.01 10.72
CA ALA A 22 -25.15 0.16 10.80
C ALA A 22 -25.26 0.89 9.46
N GLU A 23 -24.17 1.01 8.68
CA GLU A 23 -24.23 1.57 7.32
C GLU A 23 -25.11 0.72 6.41
N LEU A 24 -24.98 -0.61 6.46
CA LEU A 24 -25.83 -1.51 5.67
C LEU A 24 -27.32 -1.33 6.00
N ALA A 25 -27.65 -1.21 7.28
CA ALA A 25 -29.03 -0.96 7.72
C ALA A 25 -29.55 0.42 7.25
N ARG A 26 -28.69 1.45 7.21
CA ARG A 26 -29.04 2.77 6.67
C ARG A 26 -29.27 2.73 5.16
N GLU A 27 -28.46 1.97 4.41
CA GLU A 27 -28.67 1.74 2.98
C GLU A 27 -30.01 1.05 2.69
N MET A 28 -30.48 0.20 3.61
CA MET A 28 -31.81 -0.42 3.56
C MET A 28 -32.96 0.52 4.00
N GLY A 29 -32.67 1.78 4.31
CA GLY A 29 -33.67 2.80 4.64
C GLY A 29 -33.99 2.97 6.12
N PHE A 30 -33.26 2.30 7.03
CA PHE A 30 -33.54 2.34 8.45
C PHE A 30 -32.74 3.42 9.19
N GLN A 31 -33.36 4.02 10.21
CA GLN A 31 -32.67 4.92 11.14
C GLN A 31 -31.91 4.09 12.17
N VAL A 32 -30.60 4.32 12.29
CA VAL A 32 -29.74 3.53 13.18
C VAL A 32 -28.90 4.42 14.08
N CYS A 33 -29.04 4.22 15.38
CA CYS A 33 -28.10 4.70 16.40
C CYS A 33 -27.12 3.59 16.81
N ILE A 34 -25.91 3.97 17.22
CA ILE A 34 -24.92 3.06 17.81
C ILE A 34 -24.74 3.47 19.27
N ASP A 35 -25.01 2.56 20.20
CA ASP A 35 -24.91 2.84 21.65
C ASP A 35 -24.56 1.57 22.46
N TYR A 36 -24.39 1.71 23.77
CA TYR A 36 -24.25 0.58 24.69
C TYR A 36 -25.62 -0.01 25.03
N LEU A 37 -25.86 -1.25 24.60
CA LEU A 37 -27.05 -1.99 25.01
C LEU A 37 -26.86 -2.62 26.39
N ARG A 38 -27.68 -2.18 27.36
CA ARG A 38 -27.74 -2.77 28.70
C ARG A 38 -29.08 -3.47 28.92
N PRO A 39 -29.11 -4.63 29.58
CA PRO A 39 -30.35 -5.27 30.00
C PRO A 39 -31.11 -4.33 30.94
N VAL A 40 -32.40 -4.14 30.67
CA VAL A 40 -33.31 -3.41 31.55
C VAL A 40 -34.49 -4.32 31.90
N THR A 41 -34.99 -4.21 33.13
CA THR A 41 -36.07 -5.07 33.65
C THR A 41 -37.44 -4.75 33.05
N ALA A 42 -37.62 -3.57 32.46
CA ALA A 42 -38.79 -3.17 31.70
C ALA A 42 -38.34 -2.28 30.54
N GLY A 43 -38.76 -2.60 29.32
CA GLY A 43 -38.42 -1.81 28.14
C GLY A 43 -39.26 -2.22 26.94
N ASP A 44 -39.57 -1.25 26.08
CA ASP A 44 -40.37 -1.45 24.86
C ASP A 44 -39.51 -1.91 23.69
N SER A 45 -38.44 -2.68 23.95
CA SER A 45 -37.48 -3.09 22.93
C SER A 45 -36.95 -4.50 23.16
N VAL A 46 -36.70 -5.21 22.07
CA VAL A 46 -36.08 -6.54 22.06
C VAL A 46 -34.66 -6.43 21.54
N ALA A 47 -33.70 -6.98 22.28
CA ALA A 47 -32.31 -7.06 21.86
C ALA A 47 -31.99 -8.46 21.30
N HIS A 48 -31.47 -8.49 20.08
CA HIS A 48 -30.91 -9.67 19.45
C HIS A 48 -29.38 -9.55 19.50
N THR A 49 -28.73 -10.53 20.10
CA THR A 49 -27.27 -10.50 20.26
C THR A 49 -26.66 -11.82 19.82
N MET A 50 -25.49 -11.73 19.19
CA MET A 50 -24.59 -12.83 18.93
C MET A 50 -23.21 -12.48 19.43
N SER A 51 -22.50 -13.44 20.01
CA SER A 51 -21.12 -13.25 20.42
C SER A 51 -20.30 -14.53 20.26
N TYR A 52 -19.00 -14.35 20.13
CA TYR A 52 -17.98 -15.39 20.16
C TYR A 52 -16.79 -14.90 21.00
N LEU A 53 -15.85 -15.80 21.29
CA LEU A 53 -14.58 -15.44 21.92
C LEU A 53 -13.52 -15.34 20.82
N ASP A 54 -12.77 -14.24 20.81
CA ASP A 54 -11.61 -14.13 19.93
C ASP A 54 -10.45 -15.03 20.43
N HIS A 55 -9.32 -15.00 19.71
CA HIS A 55 -8.15 -15.81 20.06
C HIS A 55 -7.53 -15.48 21.42
N ASP A 56 -7.75 -14.28 21.94
CA ASP A 56 -7.29 -13.82 23.26
C ASP A 56 -8.34 -14.10 24.36
N GLY A 57 -9.43 -14.78 24.02
CA GLY A 57 -10.55 -15.05 24.92
C GLY A 57 -11.43 -13.82 25.19
N ARG A 58 -11.29 -12.74 24.42
CA ARG A 58 -12.11 -11.53 24.57
C ARG A 58 -13.46 -11.72 23.86
N PRO A 59 -14.57 -11.32 24.50
CA PRO A 59 -15.88 -11.45 23.88
C PRO A 59 -16.12 -10.38 22.81
N VAL A 60 -16.38 -10.83 21.60
CA VAL A 60 -16.70 -10.00 20.43
C VAL A 60 -18.06 -10.42 19.88
N GLY A 61 -18.83 -9.49 19.32
CA GLY A 61 -20.16 -9.81 18.83
C GLY A 61 -20.83 -8.74 17.99
N LEU A 62 -22.13 -8.97 17.78
CA LEU A 62 -23.06 -8.05 17.17
C LEU A 62 -24.30 -7.99 18.06
N GLY A 63 -24.79 -6.79 18.33
CA GLY A 63 -26.01 -6.58 19.09
C GLY A 63 -26.91 -5.58 18.38
N VAL A 64 -28.18 -5.92 18.21
CA VAL A 64 -29.19 -5.04 17.61
C VAL A 64 -30.39 -4.98 18.55
N ALA A 65 -30.89 -3.79 18.83
CA ALA A 65 -32.13 -3.59 19.57
C ALA A 65 -33.14 -2.90 18.68
N ILE A 66 -34.38 -3.37 18.72
CA ILE A 66 -35.53 -2.82 17.98
C ILE A 66 -36.70 -2.62 18.92
N GLY A 67 -37.57 -1.65 18.63
CA GLY A 67 -38.80 -1.44 19.38
C GLY A 67 -39.77 -2.62 19.20
N ILE A 68 -40.51 -3.00 20.25
CA ILE A 68 -41.48 -4.11 20.22
C ILE A 68 -42.60 -3.85 19.18
N THR A 69 -42.89 -2.59 18.89
CA THR A 69 -43.92 -2.18 17.92
C THR A 69 -43.42 -2.09 16.48
N ASP A 70 -42.13 -2.35 16.23
CA ASP A 70 -41.51 -2.25 14.91
C ASP A 70 -41.36 -3.64 14.25
N GLU A 71 -42.46 -4.14 13.68
CA GLU A 71 -42.47 -5.44 12.96
C GLU A 71 -41.50 -5.45 11.76
N SER A 72 -41.31 -4.31 11.09
CA SER A 72 -40.37 -4.16 9.98
C SER A 72 -38.92 -4.29 10.45
N GLY A 73 -38.63 -3.81 11.66
CA GLY A 73 -37.33 -3.98 12.32
C GLY A 73 -36.98 -5.43 12.62
N GLY A 74 -37.97 -6.30 12.90
CA GLY A 74 -37.73 -7.72 13.18
C GLY A 74 -37.09 -8.48 12.01
N VAL A 75 -37.61 -8.25 10.78
CA VAL A 75 -37.07 -8.85 9.55
C VAL A 75 -35.66 -8.33 9.27
N LEU A 76 -35.43 -7.02 9.42
CA LEU A 76 -34.12 -6.42 9.26
C LEU A 76 -33.08 -7.03 10.20
N VAL A 77 -33.41 -7.22 11.48
CA VAL A 77 -32.46 -7.78 12.45
C VAL A 77 -32.00 -9.17 12.04
N HIS A 78 -32.93 -10.02 11.57
CA HIS A 78 -32.59 -11.34 11.07
C HIS A 78 -31.63 -11.24 9.89
N GLU A 79 -31.92 -10.40 8.90
CA GLU A 79 -31.08 -10.20 7.73
C GLU A 79 -29.68 -9.66 8.08
N LEU A 80 -29.59 -8.68 8.98
CA LEU A 80 -28.29 -8.11 9.40
C LEU A 80 -27.43 -9.15 10.14
N ILE A 81 -28.05 -9.94 11.02
CA ILE A 81 -27.37 -11.02 11.73
C ILE A 81 -26.92 -12.10 10.76
N GLU A 82 -27.77 -12.50 9.81
CA GLU A 82 -27.45 -13.49 8.79
C GLU A 82 -26.27 -13.03 7.93
N ARG A 83 -26.33 -11.81 7.38
CA ARG A 83 -25.24 -11.22 6.58
C ARG A 83 -23.94 -11.12 7.37
N TRP A 84 -23.99 -10.63 8.60
CA TRP A 84 -22.80 -10.58 9.47
C TRP A 84 -22.25 -11.99 9.70
N SER A 85 -23.08 -12.94 10.13
CA SER A 85 -22.65 -14.30 10.45
C SER A 85 -22.06 -15.03 9.24
N SER A 86 -22.57 -14.77 8.03
CA SER A 86 -22.06 -15.37 6.78
C SER A 86 -20.60 -14.99 6.49
N VAL A 87 -20.17 -13.83 6.98
CA VAL A 87 -18.80 -13.34 6.81
C VAL A 87 -17.95 -13.55 8.05
N VAL A 88 -18.46 -14.04 9.18
CA VAL A 88 -17.64 -14.28 10.37
C VAL A 88 -16.68 -15.45 10.11
N ARG A 89 -15.37 -15.21 10.18
CA ARG A 89 -14.33 -16.25 10.10
C ARG A 89 -12.96 -15.72 10.51
N THR A 90 -12.05 -16.61 10.83
CA THR A 90 -10.64 -16.27 11.03
C THR A 90 -10.03 -15.73 9.74
N ARG A 91 -9.39 -14.56 9.80
CA ARG A 91 -8.71 -13.93 8.67
C ARG A 91 -7.37 -13.34 9.09
N ARG A 92 -6.54 -13.06 8.09
CA ARG A 92 -5.37 -12.18 8.25
C ARG A 92 -5.52 -10.95 7.36
N VAL A 93 -5.00 -9.83 7.84
CA VAL A 93 -4.81 -8.60 7.07
C VAL A 93 -3.33 -8.44 6.76
N LEU A 94 -2.99 -8.20 5.49
CA LEU A 94 -1.63 -7.88 5.05
C LEU A 94 -1.57 -6.41 4.65
N VAL A 95 -0.90 -5.58 5.47
CA VAL A 95 -0.74 -4.15 5.19
C VAL A 95 0.52 -3.93 4.36
N ALA A 96 0.35 -3.41 3.15
CA ALA A 96 1.43 -2.95 2.28
C ALA A 96 2.02 -1.67 2.87
N ALA A 97 3.25 -1.76 3.35
CA ALA A 97 3.90 -0.66 4.04
C ALA A 97 5.07 -0.09 3.25
N SER A 98 5.14 1.23 3.26
CA SER A 98 6.28 2.02 2.83
C SER A 98 6.77 2.86 3.99
N ASP A 99 8.08 2.87 4.25
CA ASP A 99 8.70 3.81 5.20
C ASP A 99 8.98 5.18 4.55
N SER A 100 8.90 5.24 3.21
CA SER A 100 8.92 6.52 2.51
C SER A 100 7.54 7.16 2.60
N THR A 101 7.47 8.33 3.20
CA THR A 101 6.34 9.24 3.00
C THR A 101 6.22 9.51 1.50
N ILE A 102 5.00 9.43 0.99
CA ILE A 102 4.70 9.79 -0.39
C ILE A 102 5.07 11.27 -0.56
N GLY A 103 6.03 11.57 -1.45
CA GLY A 103 6.26 12.92 -1.94
C GLY A 103 6.54 13.98 -0.87
N GLY A 104 7.56 13.77 -0.04
CA GLY A 104 8.12 14.88 0.73
C GLY A 104 8.71 15.92 -0.23
N GLY A 105 8.37 17.21 -0.07
CA GLY A 105 8.93 18.29 -0.89
C GLY A 105 10.47 18.32 -0.93
N GLU A 106 11.12 17.71 0.06
CA GLU A 106 12.56 17.48 0.10
C GLU A 106 13.08 16.59 -1.05
N ALA A 107 12.37 15.52 -1.41
CA ALA A 107 12.78 14.65 -2.51
C ALA A 107 12.67 15.36 -3.86
N VAL A 108 11.60 16.12 -4.07
CA VAL A 108 11.41 16.97 -5.25
C VAL A 108 12.52 18.01 -5.32
N ALA A 109 12.82 18.69 -4.21
CA ALA A 109 13.88 19.69 -4.14
C ALA A 109 15.27 19.10 -4.45
N ALA A 110 15.58 17.90 -3.95
CA ALA A 110 16.84 17.22 -4.22
C ALA A 110 17.00 16.88 -5.71
N VAL A 111 15.95 16.33 -6.34
CA VAL A 111 15.96 16.03 -7.78
C VAL A 111 16.01 17.32 -8.60
N ALA A 112 15.29 18.36 -8.21
CA ALA A 112 15.30 19.66 -8.87
C ALA A 112 16.67 20.35 -8.80
N ALA A 113 17.36 20.28 -7.66
CA ALA A 113 18.73 20.79 -7.54
C ALA A 113 19.67 20.10 -8.52
N ARG A 114 19.57 18.77 -8.65
CA ARG A 114 20.34 18.02 -9.65
C ARG A 114 19.98 18.38 -11.09
N ALA A 115 18.69 18.58 -11.38
CA ALA A 115 18.25 19.04 -12.69
C ALA A 115 18.84 20.43 -13.02
N LEU A 116 18.84 21.35 -12.04
CA LEU A 116 19.42 22.68 -12.18
C LEU A 116 20.94 22.63 -12.48
N GLU A 117 21.69 21.73 -11.85
CA GLU A 117 23.12 21.52 -12.17
C GLU A 117 23.33 21.17 -13.66
N TYR A 118 22.46 20.33 -14.23
CA TYR A 118 22.53 19.98 -15.65
C TYR A 118 22.13 21.15 -16.55
N VAL A 119 21.09 21.91 -16.17
CA VAL A 119 20.70 23.14 -16.89
C VAL A 119 21.86 24.15 -16.90
N GLN A 120 22.52 24.37 -15.77
CA GLN A 120 23.66 25.29 -15.66
C GLN A 120 24.88 24.86 -16.49
N ARG A 121 25.02 23.55 -16.77
CA ARG A 121 26.02 23.02 -17.71
C ARG A 121 25.68 23.31 -19.18
N GLY A 122 24.46 23.77 -19.46
CA GLY A 122 23.93 24.00 -20.80
C GLY A 122 23.33 22.76 -21.44
N ASP A 123 22.90 21.78 -20.63
CA ASP A 123 22.16 20.62 -21.11
C ASP A 123 20.64 20.91 -21.13
N THR A 124 19.93 20.36 -22.12
CA THR A 124 18.49 20.16 -22.03
C THR A 124 18.20 19.01 -21.06
N VAL A 125 17.33 19.21 -20.09
CA VAL A 125 17.05 18.21 -19.06
C VAL A 125 15.69 17.57 -19.26
N LEU A 126 15.65 16.25 -19.41
CA LEU A 126 14.43 15.46 -19.51
C LEU A 126 14.02 14.96 -18.12
N VAL A 127 12.85 15.36 -17.63
CA VAL A 127 12.33 14.90 -16.33
C VAL A 127 11.37 13.74 -16.55
N ILE A 128 11.78 12.54 -16.14
CA ILE A 128 11.05 11.29 -16.36
C ILE A 128 10.15 10.99 -15.16
N GLY A 129 8.85 10.86 -15.37
CA GLY A 129 7.92 10.43 -14.33
C GLY A 129 6.48 10.89 -14.53
N PRO A 130 5.59 10.61 -13.56
CA PRO A 130 4.20 11.06 -13.61
C PRO A 130 4.13 12.58 -13.86
N ALA A 131 3.18 13.00 -14.70
CA ALA A 131 3.04 14.37 -15.18
C ALA A 131 3.20 15.44 -14.09
N TRP A 132 2.51 15.25 -12.97
CA TRP A 132 2.48 16.17 -11.85
C TRP A 132 3.82 16.27 -11.09
N SER A 133 4.52 15.14 -10.95
CA SER A 133 5.80 15.06 -10.25
C SER A 133 6.93 15.59 -11.12
N ALA A 134 6.91 15.20 -12.40
CA ALA A 134 7.83 15.73 -13.39
C ALA A 134 7.67 17.25 -13.54
N GLU A 135 6.44 17.76 -13.48
CA GLU A 135 6.16 19.20 -13.47
C GLU A 135 6.69 19.89 -12.22
N ALA A 136 6.47 19.33 -11.03
CA ALA A 136 6.99 19.89 -9.78
C ALA A 136 8.53 20.02 -9.80
N VAL A 137 9.24 18.99 -10.29
CA VAL A 137 10.69 19.03 -10.47
C VAL A 137 11.10 20.07 -11.52
N ALA A 138 10.43 20.09 -12.68
CA ALA A 138 10.75 21.00 -13.77
C ALA A 138 10.54 22.48 -13.37
N SER A 139 9.44 22.79 -12.68
CA SER A 139 9.15 24.14 -12.19
C SER A 139 10.22 24.66 -11.23
N CYS A 140 10.80 23.80 -10.40
CA CYS A 140 11.91 24.16 -9.51
C CYS A 140 13.26 24.28 -10.26
N ALA A 141 13.47 23.51 -11.33
CA ALA A 141 14.72 23.50 -12.10
C ALA A 141 14.82 24.60 -13.18
N GLY A 142 13.69 25.19 -13.59
CA GLY A 142 13.62 26.27 -14.58
C GLY A 142 13.27 25.82 -16.01
N GLN A 143 13.21 26.77 -16.94
CA GLN A 143 12.60 26.60 -18.29
C GLN A 143 13.31 25.61 -19.23
N ALA A 144 14.54 25.17 -18.92
CA ALA A 144 15.28 24.19 -19.73
C ALA A 144 14.97 22.72 -19.38
N ALA A 145 14.04 22.48 -18.43
CA ALA A 145 13.54 21.16 -18.08
C ALA A 145 12.29 20.80 -18.91
N VAL A 146 12.42 19.76 -19.73
CA VAL A 146 11.34 19.22 -20.57
C VAL A 146 10.78 17.96 -19.91
N ARG A 147 9.46 17.87 -19.84
CA ARG A 147 8.74 16.76 -19.21
C ARG A 147 8.67 15.54 -20.12
N VAL A 148 8.93 14.36 -19.56
CA VAL A 148 8.77 13.06 -20.24
C VAL A 148 7.99 12.11 -19.31
N ILE A 149 6.81 11.70 -19.74
CA ILE A 149 5.80 10.98 -18.96
C ILE A 149 5.79 9.50 -19.35
N ALA A 150 5.96 9.21 -20.64
CA ALA A 150 5.87 7.85 -21.18
C ALA A 150 6.90 7.62 -22.29
N PRO A 151 7.28 6.36 -22.57
CA PRO A 151 8.29 6.03 -23.59
C PRO A 151 7.90 6.49 -25.00
N ASP A 152 6.60 6.51 -25.29
CA ASP A 152 6.00 6.89 -26.57
C ASP A 152 5.64 8.38 -26.66
N GLN A 153 5.84 9.15 -25.57
CA GLN A 153 5.47 10.57 -25.56
C GLN A 153 6.28 11.32 -26.62
N THR A 154 5.55 12.04 -27.48
CA THR A 154 6.16 13.00 -28.39
C THR A 154 6.51 14.27 -27.61
N PHE A 155 7.79 14.53 -27.40
CA PHE A 155 8.28 15.80 -26.88
C PHE A 155 8.97 16.59 -28.00
N PRO A 156 8.92 17.94 -27.97
CA PRO A 156 9.50 18.77 -29.01
C PRO A 156 11.00 18.52 -29.09
N VAL A 157 11.49 18.16 -30.28
CA VAL A 157 12.93 17.92 -30.53
C VAL A 157 13.54 18.99 -31.42
N GLU A 158 12.71 19.86 -32.00
CA GLU A 158 13.20 21.06 -32.65
C GLU A 158 13.94 21.95 -31.64
N GLY A 159 15.21 22.21 -31.92
CA GLY A 159 16.08 23.04 -31.07
C GLY A 159 16.80 22.32 -29.93
N ILE A 160 16.61 21.01 -29.75
CA ILE A 160 17.40 20.23 -28.77
C ILE A 160 18.73 19.80 -29.40
N ASP A 161 19.84 20.18 -28.77
CA ASP A 161 21.17 19.67 -29.10
C ASP A 161 21.29 18.21 -28.63
N PRO A 162 21.37 17.21 -29.55
CA PRO A 162 21.40 15.79 -29.19
C PRO A 162 22.64 15.37 -28.39
N ASP A 163 23.71 16.18 -28.39
CA ASP A 163 24.94 15.94 -27.65
C ASP A 163 24.91 16.51 -26.22
N ARG A 164 23.90 17.34 -25.91
CA ARG A 164 23.75 18.05 -24.63
C ARG A 164 22.38 17.75 -23.99
N VAL A 165 22.03 16.47 -23.91
CA VAL A 165 20.80 16.02 -23.24
C VAL A 165 21.14 15.24 -21.98
N SER A 166 20.52 15.66 -20.86
CA SER A 166 20.54 14.95 -19.59
C SER A 166 19.14 14.53 -19.18
N TYR A 167 19.01 13.56 -18.29
CA TYR A 167 17.73 13.23 -17.65
C TYR A 167 17.83 13.13 -16.14
N VAL A 168 16.69 13.33 -15.48
CA VAL A 168 16.46 13.00 -14.07
C VAL A 168 15.18 12.19 -13.96
N VAL A 169 15.05 11.42 -12.88
CA VAL A 169 13.85 10.63 -12.58
C VAL A 169 13.13 11.28 -11.42
N ALA A 170 11.84 11.53 -11.59
CA ALA A 170 11.01 12.17 -10.59
C ALA A 170 10.77 11.21 -9.40
N PRO A 171 10.65 11.70 -8.15
CA PRO A 171 10.61 10.85 -6.96
C PRO A 171 9.51 9.78 -6.94
N GLU A 172 8.39 10.06 -7.59
CA GLU A 172 7.21 9.18 -7.66
C GLU A 172 7.20 8.27 -8.89
N ALA A 173 8.27 8.27 -9.69
CA ALA A 173 8.43 7.33 -10.78
C ALA A 173 9.18 6.08 -10.28
N PRO A 174 8.60 4.87 -10.40
CA PRO A 174 9.35 3.64 -10.20
C PRO A 174 10.55 3.58 -11.16
N VAL A 175 11.71 3.14 -10.65
CA VAL A 175 12.96 3.10 -11.42
C VAL A 175 12.83 2.20 -12.65
N GLU A 176 12.06 1.13 -12.56
CA GLU A 176 11.82 0.19 -13.65
C GLU A 176 11.02 0.84 -14.79
N ASP A 177 10.07 1.72 -14.48
CA ASP A 177 9.28 2.43 -15.49
C ASP A 177 10.14 3.49 -16.18
N ALA A 178 10.95 4.21 -15.39
CA ALA A 178 11.89 5.16 -15.92
C ALA A 178 12.95 4.48 -16.82
N ALA A 179 13.36 3.25 -16.53
CA ALA A 179 14.32 2.51 -17.33
C ALA A 179 13.81 2.24 -18.76
N GLU A 180 12.52 1.92 -18.92
CA GLU A 180 11.89 1.74 -20.24
C GLU A 180 11.85 3.05 -21.03
N VAL A 181 11.56 4.18 -20.38
CA VAL A 181 11.65 5.51 -21.02
C VAL A 181 13.09 5.82 -21.44
N VAL A 182 14.06 5.62 -20.53
CA VAL A 182 15.49 5.86 -20.80
C VAL A 182 15.99 5.03 -21.97
N LYS A 183 15.52 3.78 -22.12
CA LYS A 183 15.86 2.92 -23.27
C LYS A 183 15.46 3.54 -24.60
N VAL A 184 14.25 4.09 -24.71
CA VAL A 184 13.79 4.81 -25.91
C VAL A 184 14.57 6.11 -26.10
N LEU A 185 14.79 6.87 -25.01
CA LEU A 185 15.55 8.12 -25.08
C LEU A 185 17.00 7.91 -25.52
N ARG A 186 17.66 6.81 -25.12
CA ARG A 186 19.01 6.48 -25.57
C ARG A 186 19.08 6.14 -27.06
N HIS A 187 18.04 5.56 -27.63
CA HIS A 187 17.96 5.36 -29.07
C HIS A 187 17.90 6.71 -29.82
N ARG A 188 17.16 7.68 -29.25
CA ARG A 188 17.01 9.03 -29.82
C ARG A 188 18.21 9.94 -29.57
N PHE A 189 18.83 9.84 -28.39
CA PHE A 189 19.97 10.63 -27.94
C PHE A 189 21.09 9.69 -27.45
N PRO A 190 21.96 9.21 -28.36
CA PRO A 190 23.02 8.25 -28.01
C PRO A 190 23.98 8.74 -26.91
N ARG A 191 24.14 10.07 -26.77
CA ARG A 191 24.98 10.71 -25.73
C ARG A 191 24.20 11.11 -24.47
N LEU A 192 22.96 10.63 -24.30
CA LEU A 192 22.12 10.91 -23.13
C LEU A 192 22.86 10.64 -21.81
N ARG A 193 22.90 11.67 -20.96
CA ARG A 193 23.53 11.62 -19.63
C ARG A 193 22.46 11.47 -18.55
N GLY A 194 22.78 10.75 -17.49
CA GLY A 194 21.87 10.55 -16.36
C GLY A 194 22.60 10.61 -15.03
N PRO A 195 21.86 10.54 -13.91
CA PRO A 195 22.48 10.42 -12.60
C PRO A 195 23.27 9.12 -12.49
N HIS A 196 24.22 9.10 -11.55
CA HIS A 196 24.91 7.86 -11.18
C HIS A 196 23.87 6.84 -10.67
N PRO A 197 24.00 5.52 -10.94
CA PRO A 197 23.01 4.52 -10.52
C PRO A 197 22.70 4.49 -9.02
N ARG A 198 23.68 4.88 -8.18
CA ARG A 198 23.48 5.05 -6.71
C ARG A 198 22.60 6.25 -6.33
N GLY A 199 22.32 7.15 -7.26
CA GLY A 199 21.52 8.35 -7.05
C GLY A 199 20.03 8.18 -7.36
N PHE A 200 19.59 6.99 -7.77
CA PHE A 200 18.16 6.71 -7.93
C PHE A 200 17.48 6.51 -6.58
N GLY A 201 16.32 7.12 -6.40
CA GLY A 201 15.43 6.84 -5.28
C GLY A 201 14.57 5.63 -5.59
N TYR A 202 14.53 4.64 -4.69
CA TYR A 202 13.74 3.42 -4.85
C TYR A 202 12.40 3.45 -4.11
N ALA A 203 12.05 4.58 -3.49
CA ALA A 203 10.82 4.74 -2.70
C ALA A 203 9.54 4.33 -3.45
N ALA A 204 9.38 4.78 -4.70
CA ALA A 204 8.23 4.42 -5.53
C ALA A 204 8.25 2.93 -5.94
N SER A 205 9.42 2.40 -6.32
CA SER A 205 9.61 0.98 -6.63
C SER A 205 9.29 0.09 -5.43
N ASP A 206 9.80 0.43 -4.24
CA ASP A 206 9.57 -0.31 -3.00
C ASP A 206 8.10 -0.30 -2.61
N ARG A 207 7.42 0.85 -2.74
CA ARG A 207 5.97 0.95 -2.48
C ARG A 207 5.16 0.06 -3.41
N ARG A 208 5.52 0.06 -4.71
CA ARG A 208 4.87 -0.76 -5.73
C ARG A 208 5.10 -2.24 -5.50
N GLU A 209 6.33 -2.64 -5.17
CA GLU A 209 6.66 -4.04 -4.90
C GLU A 209 6.00 -4.54 -3.61
N ALA A 210 5.96 -3.71 -2.56
CA ALA A 210 5.21 -4.04 -1.34
C ALA A 210 3.72 -4.25 -1.63
N LEU A 211 3.12 -3.37 -2.44
CA LEU A 211 1.73 -3.49 -2.89
C LEU A 211 1.51 -4.78 -3.69
N TRP A 212 2.34 -5.06 -4.69
CA TRP A 212 2.23 -6.24 -5.54
C TRP A 212 2.43 -7.54 -4.75
N SER A 213 3.38 -7.55 -3.82
CA SER A 213 3.59 -8.68 -2.94
C SER A 213 2.38 -8.95 -2.05
N VAL A 214 1.74 -7.91 -1.52
CA VAL A 214 0.48 -8.04 -0.76
C VAL A 214 -0.64 -8.53 -1.66
N ALA A 215 -0.83 -7.94 -2.85
CA ALA A 215 -1.85 -8.34 -3.81
C ALA A 215 -1.71 -9.81 -4.21
N ALA A 216 -0.49 -10.30 -4.41
CA ALA A 216 -0.23 -11.70 -4.77
C ALA A 216 -0.58 -12.70 -3.65
N ALA A 217 -0.65 -12.24 -2.40
CA ALA A 217 -0.94 -13.07 -1.23
C ALA A 217 -2.34 -12.85 -0.63
N ALA A 218 -3.14 -11.97 -1.24
CA ALA A 218 -4.46 -11.58 -0.77
C ALA A 218 -5.56 -12.09 -1.71
N ASP A 219 -6.73 -12.36 -1.12
CA ASP A 219 -7.94 -12.72 -1.87
C ASP A 219 -8.70 -11.48 -2.34
N VAL A 220 -8.52 -10.36 -1.63
CA VAL A 220 -9.02 -9.04 -1.99
C VAL A 220 -8.03 -7.97 -1.50
N LEU A 221 -7.80 -6.94 -2.30
CA LEU A 221 -6.97 -5.79 -1.95
C LEU A 221 -7.85 -4.55 -1.79
N LEU A 222 -7.78 -3.90 -0.63
CA LEU A 222 -8.45 -2.63 -0.37
C LEU A 222 -7.41 -1.51 -0.35
N VAL A 223 -7.59 -0.52 -1.22
CA VAL A 223 -6.75 0.68 -1.27
C VAL A 223 -7.49 1.79 -0.52
N CYS A 224 -7.11 2.01 0.73
CA CYS A 224 -7.74 2.96 1.65
C CYS A 224 -7.32 4.39 1.35
N GLY A 225 -8.29 5.29 1.24
CA GLY A 225 -8.13 6.73 1.04
C GLY A 225 -9.20 7.29 0.11
N PRO A 226 -9.52 8.60 0.19
CA PRO A 226 -10.59 9.21 -0.58
C PRO A 226 -10.33 9.16 -2.10
N GLU A 227 -11.41 9.17 -2.89
CA GLU A 227 -11.31 9.33 -4.34
C GLU A 227 -10.60 10.63 -4.72
N GLY A 228 -9.85 10.62 -5.84
CA GLY A 228 -9.12 11.78 -6.32
C GLY A 228 -7.83 12.10 -5.55
N GLU A 229 -7.54 11.41 -4.43
CA GLU A 229 -6.23 11.48 -3.80
C GLU A 229 -5.18 10.76 -4.67
N ARG A 230 -4.15 11.50 -5.09
CA ARG A 230 -3.13 11.01 -6.03
C ARG A 230 -2.45 9.72 -5.60
N ALA A 231 -2.08 9.63 -4.33
CA ALA A 231 -1.48 8.42 -3.76
C ALA A 231 -2.39 7.20 -3.94
N GLY A 232 -3.69 7.41 -3.82
CA GLY A 232 -4.70 6.40 -4.07
C GLY A 232 -4.83 5.98 -5.51
N GLU A 233 -4.91 6.96 -6.41
CA GLU A 233 -4.97 6.72 -7.86
C GLU A 233 -3.73 5.98 -8.37
N GLU A 234 -2.57 6.31 -7.83
CA GLU A 234 -1.31 5.60 -8.10
C GLU A 234 -1.37 4.14 -7.62
N LEU A 235 -1.71 3.91 -6.35
CA LEU A 235 -1.78 2.57 -5.77
C LEU A 235 -2.83 1.69 -6.46
N ILE A 236 -4.04 2.21 -6.72
CA ILE A 236 -5.06 1.45 -7.44
C ILE A 236 -4.65 1.23 -8.90
N GLY A 237 -3.97 2.20 -9.52
CA GLY A 237 -3.37 2.07 -10.85
C GLY A 237 -2.38 0.91 -10.93
N TRP A 238 -1.50 0.78 -9.95
CA TRP A 238 -0.54 -0.33 -9.86
C TRP A 238 -1.19 -1.67 -9.52
N ALA A 239 -2.30 -1.67 -8.79
CA ALA A 239 -3.06 -2.88 -8.46
C ALA A 239 -3.87 -3.41 -9.65
N ARG A 240 -4.34 -2.51 -10.55
CA ARG A 240 -5.08 -2.90 -11.76
C ARG A 240 -4.25 -3.85 -12.63
N GLY A 241 -4.91 -4.85 -13.21
CA GLY A 241 -4.27 -5.88 -14.05
C GLY A 241 -3.59 -7.00 -13.28
N ARG A 242 -3.64 -6.99 -11.93
CA ARG A 242 -3.25 -8.14 -11.09
C ARG A 242 -4.43 -9.11 -10.92
N SER A 243 -4.14 -10.35 -10.53
CA SER A 243 -5.14 -11.40 -10.35
C SER A 243 -6.03 -11.19 -9.13
N CYS A 244 -5.58 -10.40 -8.14
CA CYS A 244 -6.35 -10.07 -6.95
C CYS A 244 -7.36 -8.96 -7.25
N PRO A 245 -8.66 -9.16 -6.95
CA PRO A 245 -9.65 -8.08 -6.96
C PRO A 245 -9.18 -6.92 -6.08
N SER A 246 -9.23 -5.70 -6.62
CA SER A 246 -8.78 -4.49 -5.91
C SER A 246 -9.87 -3.43 -5.88
N HIS A 247 -10.19 -2.90 -4.70
CA HIS A 247 -11.24 -1.90 -4.48
C HIS A 247 -10.69 -0.66 -3.79
N ARG A 248 -11.20 0.52 -4.18
CA ARG A 248 -10.96 1.78 -3.45
C ARG A 248 -11.93 1.86 -2.28
N VAL A 249 -11.43 2.25 -1.10
CA VAL A 249 -12.26 2.48 0.09
C VAL A 249 -11.92 3.88 0.62
N GLY A 250 -12.79 4.86 0.35
CA GLY A 250 -12.60 6.25 0.78
C GLY A 250 -13.19 6.55 2.15
N LYS A 251 -14.20 5.80 2.54
CA LYS A 251 -14.86 5.82 3.85
C LYS A 251 -15.39 4.42 4.16
N LEU A 252 -15.73 4.17 5.42
CA LEU A 252 -16.23 2.86 5.82
C LEU A 252 -17.47 2.40 5.05
N ALA A 253 -18.37 3.31 4.67
CA ALA A 253 -19.57 2.99 3.88
C ALA A 253 -19.27 2.45 2.47
N ASP A 254 -18.05 2.62 1.96
CA ASP A 254 -17.65 2.08 0.67
C ASP A 254 -17.29 0.58 0.77
N LEU A 255 -17.00 0.09 1.98
CA LEU A 255 -16.65 -1.30 2.22
C LEU A 255 -17.88 -2.21 2.06
N ARG A 256 -17.76 -3.23 1.21
CA ARG A 256 -18.82 -4.20 0.96
C ARG A 256 -18.51 -5.54 1.65
N LEU A 257 -19.48 -6.09 2.36
CA LEU A 257 -19.33 -7.38 3.06
C LEU A 257 -19.04 -8.53 2.08
N GLU A 258 -19.58 -8.43 0.87
CA GLU A 258 -19.45 -9.41 -0.20
C GLU A 258 -17.98 -9.58 -0.62
N TRP A 259 -17.18 -8.51 -0.55
CA TRP A 259 -15.74 -8.56 -0.83
C TRP A 259 -14.99 -9.39 0.23
N LEU A 260 -15.52 -9.44 1.45
CA LEU A 260 -14.92 -10.15 2.57
C LEU A 260 -15.43 -11.59 2.69
N ALA A 261 -16.64 -11.89 2.21
CA ALA A 261 -17.35 -13.15 2.42
C ALA A 261 -16.52 -14.39 2.04
N GLY A 262 -15.68 -14.33 1.00
CA GLY A 262 -14.79 -15.42 0.61
C GLY A 262 -13.33 -15.27 1.05
N ALA A 263 -12.92 -14.06 1.46
CA ALA A 263 -11.51 -13.74 1.67
C ALA A 263 -10.99 -14.31 3.00
N ALA A 264 -9.92 -15.12 2.96
CA ALA A 264 -9.13 -15.50 4.14
C ALA A 264 -8.02 -14.48 4.40
N THR A 265 -7.49 -13.87 3.35
CA THR A 265 -6.47 -12.80 3.40
C THR A 265 -6.99 -11.53 2.76
N VAL A 266 -7.04 -10.45 3.55
CA VAL A 266 -7.36 -9.11 3.07
C VAL A 266 -6.08 -8.30 2.94
N GLY A 267 -5.74 -7.86 1.74
CA GLY A 267 -4.67 -6.90 1.52
C GLY A 267 -5.15 -5.49 1.81
N LEU A 268 -4.34 -4.69 2.51
CA LEU A 268 -4.59 -3.26 2.71
C LEU A 268 -3.42 -2.45 2.14
N ALA A 269 -3.74 -1.42 1.38
CA ALA A 269 -2.80 -0.39 0.97
C ALA A 269 -3.33 0.98 1.41
N VAL A 270 -2.44 1.82 1.93
CA VAL A 270 -2.83 3.08 2.57
C VAL A 270 -2.37 4.27 1.72
N ALA A 271 -3.32 5.07 1.25
CA ALA A 271 -3.05 6.31 0.55
C ALA A 271 -3.03 7.47 1.56
N GLY A 272 -1.82 7.95 1.85
CA GLY A 272 -1.61 9.15 2.66
C GLY A 272 -2.21 9.10 4.08
N PRO A 273 -2.28 10.27 4.74
CA PRO A 273 -2.82 10.38 6.10
C PRO A 273 -4.33 10.07 6.18
N ALA A 274 -5.13 10.53 5.21
CA ALA A 274 -6.57 10.28 5.20
C ALA A 274 -6.88 8.78 5.06
N GLY A 275 -6.14 8.07 4.21
CA GLY A 275 -6.25 6.62 4.09
C GLY A 275 -5.84 5.87 5.36
N THR A 276 -5.00 6.45 6.23
CA THR A 276 -4.60 5.81 7.50
C THR A 276 -5.81 5.66 8.42
N SER A 277 -6.61 6.72 8.60
CA SER A 277 -7.85 6.67 9.38
C SER A 277 -8.82 5.62 8.83
N VAL A 278 -9.00 5.59 7.51
CA VAL A 278 -9.89 4.62 6.86
C VAL A 278 -9.38 3.19 7.03
N ALA A 279 -8.07 2.96 6.93
CA ALA A 279 -7.48 1.64 7.15
C ALA A 279 -7.66 1.17 8.60
N GLU A 280 -7.53 2.07 9.57
CA GLU A 280 -7.79 1.77 10.99
C GLU A 280 -9.26 1.41 11.23
N GLU A 281 -10.20 2.14 10.63
CA GLU A 281 -11.65 1.82 10.67
C GLU A 281 -11.93 0.45 10.05
N VAL A 282 -11.35 0.16 8.87
CA VAL A 282 -11.50 -1.14 8.19
C VAL A 282 -10.94 -2.27 9.05
N MET A 283 -9.73 -2.12 9.61
CA MET A 283 -9.14 -3.14 10.49
C MET A 283 -9.99 -3.35 11.75
N THR A 284 -10.51 -2.28 12.33
CA THR A 284 -11.42 -2.34 13.48
C THR A 284 -12.65 -3.15 13.13
N VAL A 285 -13.34 -2.83 12.03
CA VAL A 285 -14.54 -3.57 11.62
C VAL A 285 -14.24 -5.02 11.31
N VAL A 286 -13.16 -5.32 10.58
CA VAL A 286 -12.77 -6.70 10.22
C VAL A 286 -12.46 -7.52 11.48
N SER A 287 -11.94 -6.91 12.55
CA SER A 287 -11.76 -7.60 13.85
C SER A 287 -13.09 -8.03 14.50
N GLY A 288 -14.21 -7.41 14.10
CA GLY A 288 -15.56 -7.82 14.49
C GLY A 288 -16.18 -8.89 13.62
N LEU A 289 -15.50 -9.30 12.55
CA LEU A 289 -15.94 -10.32 11.59
C LEU A 289 -15.16 -11.64 11.76
N GLY A 290 -14.64 -11.89 12.97
CA GLY A 290 -13.91 -13.09 13.35
C GLY A 290 -12.49 -12.78 13.85
N PRO A 291 -11.76 -13.80 14.35
CA PRO A 291 -10.38 -13.63 14.81
C PRO A 291 -9.49 -13.04 13.70
N LEU A 292 -8.72 -12.01 14.04
CA LEU A 292 -7.93 -11.25 13.08
C LEU A 292 -6.44 -11.21 13.47
N ALA A 293 -5.57 -11.56 12.53
CA ALA A 293 -4.13 -11.27 12.61
C ALA A 293 -3.75 -10.17 11.62
N VAL A 294 -3.06 -9.12 12.08
CA VAL A 294 -2.60 -8.02 11.22
C VAL A 294 -1.09 -8.14 11.02
N MET A 295 -0.65 -8.34 9.78
CA MET A 295 0.76 -8.44 9.42
C MET A 295 1.15 -7.26 8.53
N ARG A 296 2.35 -6.72 8.75
CA ARG A 296 2.93 -5.67 7.90
C ARG A 296 3.89 -6.30 6.90
N ARG A 297 3.74 -5.99 5.61
CA ARG A 297 4.69 -6.38 4.57
C ARG A 297 5.39 -5.15 4.01
N ARG A 298 6.72 -5.18 4.05
CA ARG A 298 7.58 -4.06 3.69
C ARG A 298 8.65 -4.51 2.71
N VAL A 299 8.94 -3.66 1.74
CA VAL A 299 10.08 -3.78 0.82
C VAL A 299 10.95 -2.55 1.01
N VAL A 300 12.27 -2.74 1.00
CA VAL A 300 13.25 -1.67 1.10
C VAL A 300 14.42 -2.01 0.20
N THR A 301 14.79 -1.08 -0.66
CA THR A 301 16.00 -1.15 -1.47
C THR A 301 17.03 -0.17 -0.95
N GLU A 302 18.19 -0.67 -0.52
CA GLU A 302 19.30 0.15 -0.03
C GLU A 302 20.58 -0.09 -0.84
N PRO A 303 21.34 0.98 -1.15
CA PRO A 303 22.64 0.82 -1.79
C PRO A 303 23.63 0.17 -0.83
N TYR A 304 24.41 -0.78 -1.34
CA TYR A 304 25.46 -1.44 -0.56
C TYR A 304 26.52 -0.43 -0.09
N ARG A 305 26.68 -0.25 1.23
CA ARG A 305 27.56 0.78 1.82
C ARG A 305 29.05 0.38 1.89
N GLN A 306 29.37 -0.91 1.85
CA GLN A 306 30.75 -1.42 1.96
C GLN A 306 31.07 -2.36 0.81
N VAL A 307 31.47 -1.80 -0.33
CA VAL A 307 32.28 -2.56 -1.28
C VAL A 307 33.67 -1.95 -1.24
N ARG A 308 34.64 -2.64 -0.63
CA ARG A 308 36.04 -2.38 -0.94
C ARG A 308 36.31 -3.06 -2.27
N THR A 309 36.59 -2.26 -3.29
CA THR A 309 37.11 -2.76 -4.56
C THR A 309 38.63 -2.73 -4.50
N THR A 310 39.28 -3.89 -4.52
CA THR A 310 40.72 -3.92 -4.82
C THR A 310 40.90 -4.28 -6.29
N ARG A 311 41.77 -3.54 -6.99
CA ARG A 311 42.31 -4.01 -8.26
C ARG A 311 43.47 -4.94 -7.95
N ASN A 312 43.36 -6.18 -8.38
CA ASN A 312 44.54 -7.04 -8.40
C ASN A 312 45.50 -6.61 -9.53
N GLY A 313 46.72 -7.15 -9.58
CA GLY A 313 47.73 -6.81 -10.59
C GLY A 313 47.29 -7.03 -12.06
N SER A 314 46.18 -7.74 -12.28
CA SER A 314 45.56 -7.96 -13.60
C SER A 314 44.49 -6.93 -13.99
N GLY A 315 44.18 -5.96 -13.11
CA GLY A 315 43.12 -4.97 -13.32
C GLY A 315 41.71 -5.46 -12.98
N THR A 316 41.55 -6.70 -12.51
CA THR A 316 40.28 -7.26 -12.08
C THR A 316 39.83 -6.58 -10.79
N VAL A 317 38.58 -6.11 -10.76
CA VAL A 317 37.94 -5.51 -9.58
C VAL A 317 37.36 -6.63 -8.72
N VAL A 318 37.92 -6.82 -7.53
CA VAL A 318 37.41 -7.79 -6.55
C VAL A 318 36.52 -7.08 -5.55
N PHE A 319 35.29 -7.56 -5.38
CA PHE A 319 34.33 -7.08 -4.40
C PHE A 319 34.57 -7.78 -3.07
N HIS A 320 35.07 -7.06 -2.07
CA HIS A 320 35.22 -7.59 -0.71
C HIS A 320 33.98 -7.27 0.10
N ASP A 321 33.19 -8.30 0.39
CA ASP A 321 31.93 -8.17 1.10
C ASP A 321 31.92 -9.01 2.38
N THR A 322 32.35 -8.41 3.48
CA THR A 322 32.38 -9.05 4.80
C THR A 322 30.98 -9.30 5.37
N ALA A 323 29.95 -8.57 4.94
CA ALA A 323 28.58 -8.72 5.46
C ALA A 323 27.79 -9.79 4.69
N LEU A 324 27.96 -9.90 3.37
CA LEU A 324 27.37 -10.96 2.56
C LEU A 324 27.93 -12.33 2.93
N HIS A 325 29.25 -12.45 3.18
CA HIS A 325 29.83 -13.69 3.69
C HIS A 325 29.23 -14.08 5.06
N ALA A 326 29.00 -13.12 5.97
CA ALA A 326 28.41 -13.40 7.27
C ALA A 326 26.90 -13.71 7.21
N ALA A 327 26.18 -13.23 6.18
CA ALA A 327 24.78 -13.56 5.94
C ALA A 327 24.64 -14.94 5.29
N LEU A 328 25.43 -15.23 4.25
CA LEU A 328 25.45 -16.54 3.57
C LEU A 328 25.99 -17.66 4.47
N ALA A 329 26.97 -17.38 5.34
CA ALA A 329 27.50 -18.37 6.29
C ALA A 329 26.51 -18.74 7.40
N ARG A 330 25.47 -17.93 7.65
CA ARG A 330 24.36 -18.29 8.56
C ARG A 330 23.32 -19.18 7.88
N ASP A 331 23.27 -19.16 6.54
CA ASP A 331 22.35 -19.94 5.72
C ASP A 331 22.94 -21.29 5.28
N THR A 332 24.26 -21.48 5.41
CA THR A 332 24.95 -22.74 5.09
C THR A 332 24.83 -23.76 6.22
N SER A 333 23.61 -24.25 6.46
CA SER A 333 23.41 -25.63 6.94
C SER A 333 23.37 -26.64 5.79
N ALA A 334 23.43 -26.17 4.54
CA ALA A 334 23.76 -26.97 3.36
C ALA A 334 25.19 -26.65 2.91
N ALA A 335 26.15 -27.44 3.42
CA ALA A 335 27.55 -27.36 3.03
C ALA A 335 27.71 -27.72 1.55
N LEU A 336 28.14 -26.77 0.72
CA LEU A 336 28.75 -27.07 -0.57
C LEU A 336 30.25 -27.22 -0.35
N CYS A 337 30.72 -28.46 -0.19
CA CYS A 337 32.13 -28.80 -0.29
C CYS A 337 32.62 -28.45 -1.70
N VAL A 338 33.43 -27.40 -1.81
CA VAL A 338 34.34 -27.25 -2.96
C VAL A 338 35.70 -27.71 -2.48
N THR A 339 36.07 -28.93 -2.86
CA THR A 339 37.42 -29.45 -2.71
C THR A 339 38.34 -28.72 -3.68
N GLU A 340 39.26 -27.90 -3.16
CA GLU A 340 40.48 -27.55 -3.88
C GLU A 340 41.37 -28.80 -3.97
N SER A 341 41.53 -29.36 -5.17
CA SER A 341 42.71 -30.17 -5.47
C SER A 341 43.76 -29.28 -6.09
N ALA A 342 44.73 -28.86 -5.29
CA ALA A 342 46.01 -28.38 -5.77
C ALA A 342 47.06 -29.46 -5.47
N GLY A 343 47.79 -29.91 -6.52
CA GLY A 343 49.00 -30.69 -6.33
C GLY A 343 49.46 -31.44 -7.58
N GLY A 344 50.61 -30.99 -8.12
CA GLY A 344 51.62 -31.83 -8.76
C GLY A 344 51.47 -32.14 -10.22
#